data_AF-A0A7K5C2K6-F1
#
_entry.id   AF-A0A7K5C2K6-F1
#
_cell.length_a   1.000
_cell.length_b   1.000
_cell.length_c   1.000
_cell.angle_alpha   90.00
_cell.angle_beta   90.00
_cell.angle_gamma   90.00
#
_symmetry.space_group_name_H-M   'P 1'
#
loop_
_entity.id
_entity.type
_entity.pdbx_description
1 polymer ?
#
loop_
_entity_poly.entity_id
_entity_poly.type
_entity_poly.pdbx_seq_one_letter_code
_entity_poly.pdbx_strand_id
1 'polypeptide(L)'
;QEPKEVWGYVEVRSKAHMFWWLYYANNPTKDFTELPLVLWLQGGPGSSGCGYGNFEEIGPLDKEMKPRNTTWLQAASILFVDNPVGTGFSYVDDCSLFAQNLTTVVSDMMVFLGEFFKRRTEFQTIPFYIFSESYGGKMAAGVALELHKAVQKGTIKCNFMGTALGDSWISPLDSVLSWGPYLYSTSLLDDNGLAEVTAVAKEIMDAINKNQYGLATELWGKAEGVIEENTDNVNFYNILTKEVPEVKSDEQENLHLMRLYQRHVRKMHQRSLDELMNGPIRKKLMIIPDCVKWGGQSRQVFENMAEDFMKPVIDIVDQLLAANINVTVYNGQLDLIVDTMGQEAWIRKLKWPDLEQFSQKRWKALYVSPESTETAAFHKAYENFAFFWILKAGHMVNNKVLGVPADQGEMALKMLRMVTQQEH
;
A
#
# COMPACT_ATOMS: atom_id res chain seq x y z
N GLN A 1 -11.17 -4.11 -25.68
CA GLN A 1 -11.92 -2.84 -25.53
C GLN A 1 -11.31 -2.09 -24.36
N GLU A 2 -11.13 -0.77 -24.46
CA GLU A 2 -10.64 0.02 -23.30
C GLU A 2 -11.67 -0.06 -22.17
N PRO A 3 -11.23 -0.26 -20.92
CA PRO A 3 -12.15 -0.34 -19.79
C PRO A 3 -12.86 1.01 -19.60
N LYS A 4 -14.15 0.96 -19.26
CA LYS A 4 -14.88 2.16 -18.85
C LYS A 4 -14.24 2.71 -17.58
N GLU A 5 -14.06 4.03 -17.53
CA GLU A 5 -13.41 4.72 -16.43
C GLU A 5 -14.11 6.04 -16.11
N VAL A 6 -14.02 6.47 -14.85
CA VAL A 6 -14.60 7.72 -14.36
C VAL A 6 -13.71 8.26 -13.25
N TRP A 7 -13.53 9.57 -13.19
CA TRP A 7 -12.73 10.24 -12.16
C TRP A 7 -13.45 11.49 -11.66
N GLY A 8 -12.99 12.03 -10.54
CA GLY A 8 -13.56 13.24 -9.97
C GLY A 8 -12.89 13.69 -8.69
N TYR A 9 -13.48 14.73 -8.10
CA TYR A 9 -13.15 15.23 -6.78
C TYR A 9 -14.34 15.13 -5.84
N VAL A 10 -14.07 14.95 -4.55
CA VAL A 10 -15.01 15.19 -3.46
C VAL A 10 -14.37 16.18 -2.49
N GLU A 11 -15.10 17.22 -2.11
CA GLU A 11 -14.71 18.09 -1.00
C GLU A 11 -15.07 17.38 0.31
N VAL A 12 -14.07 16.82 0.99
CA VAL A 12 -14.25 15.95 2.17
C VAL A 12 -14.27 16.75 3.48
N ARG A 13 -13.62 17.91 3.47
CA ARG A 13 -13.74 19.00 4.44
C ARG A 13 -13.74 20.31 3.67
N SER A 14 -14.19 21.39 4.30
CA SER A 14 -14.12 22.71 3.67
C SER A 14 -12.70 22.97 3.18
N LYS A 15 -12.52 23.24 1.88
CA LYS A 15 -11.22 23.49 1.22
C LYS A 15 -10.24 22.30 1.19
N ALA A 16 -10.72 21.08 1.39
CA ALA A 16 -9.94 19.85 1.29
C ALA A 16 -10.57 18.93 0.24
N HIS A 17 -9.87 18.69 -0.86
CA HIS A 17 -10.39 18.07 -2.06
C HIS A 17 -9.67 16.75 -2.35
N MET A 18 -10.42 15.65 -2.29
CA MET A 18 -9.92 14.29 -2.53
C MET A 18 -10.19 13.86 -3.98
N PHE A 19 -9.13 13.54 -4.72
CA PHE A 19 -9.18 12.99 -6.07
C PHE A 19 -9.35 11.47 -6.05
N TRP A 20 -10.12 10.95 -7.00
CA TRP A 20 -10.37 9.53 -7.17
C TRP A 20 -10.52 9.16 -8.64
N TRP A 21 -10.21 7.90 -8.94
CA TRP A 21 -10.30 7.32 -10.27
C TRP A 21 -10.84 5.88 -10.20
N LEU A 22 -12.03 5.68 -10.77
CA LEU A 22 -12.69 4.40 -10.91
C LEU A 22 -12.46 3.80 -12.30
N TYR A 23 -12.10 2.53 -12.33
CA TYR A 23 -12.13 1.66 -13.51
C TYR A 23 -13.16 0.56 -13.30
N TYR A 24 -14.02 0.34 -14.29
CA TYR A 24 -14.99 -0.75 -14.27
C TYR A 24 -14.28 -2.06 -14.64
N ALA A 25 -14.72 -3.17 -14.05
CA ALA A 25 -14.20 -4.50 -14.35
C ALA A 25 -14.31 -4.78 -15.86
N ASN A 26 -13.30 -5.48 -16.38
CA ASN A 26 -13.20 -5.88 -17.78
C ASN A 26 -12.92 -7.37 -17.85
N ASN A 27 -14.00 -8.15 -17.87
CA ASN A 27 -13.96 -9.60 -17.92
C ASN A 27 -14.69 -10.09 -19.18
N PRO A 28 -14.15 -11.09 -19.90
CA PRO A 28 -14.75 -11.56 -21.16
C PRO A 28 -16.11 -12.25 -21.00
N THR A 29 -16.45 -12.75 -19.80
CA THR A 29 -17.65 -13.57 -19.56
C THR A 29 -18.61 -13.00 -18.52
N LYS A 30 -18.18 -12.02 -17.73
CA LYS A 30 -18.97 -11.42 -16.65
C LYS A 30 -19.13 -9.92 -16.84
N ASP A 31 -20.32 -9.41 -16.57
CA ASP A 31 -20.55 -7.97 -16.48
C ASP A 31 -19.89 -7.41 -15.20
N PHE A 32 -19.54 -6.13 -15.19
CA PHE A 32 -18.93 -5.50 -14.01
C PHE A 32 -19.82 -5.57 -12.77
N THR A 33 -21.14 -5.71 -12.94
CA THR A 33 -22.10 -5.86 -11.84
C THR A 33 -22.04 -7.24 -11.15
N GLU A 34 -21.42 -8.22 -11.78
CA GLU A 34 -21.20 -9.58 -11.25
C GLU A 34 -19.85 -9.74 -10.56
N LEU A 35 -19.01 -8.70 -10.58
CA LEU A 35 -17.67 -8.69 -10.02
C LEU A 35 -17.57 -7.64 -8.91
N PRO A 36 -16.74 -7.87 -7.88
CA PRO A 36 -16.62 -6.95 -6.74
C PRO A 36 -16.12 -5.56 -7.14
N LEU A 37 -16.40 -4.58 -6.27
CA LEU A 37 -15.68 -3.32 -6.21
C LEU A 37 -14.53 -3.43 -5.21
N VAL A 38 -13.34 -2.99 -5.60
CA VAL A 38 -12.16 -2.88 -4.74
C VAL A 38 -11.79 -1.41 -4.62
N LEU A 39 -11.76 -0.88 -3.39
CA LEU A 39 -11.05 0.35 -3.08
C LEU A 39 -9.58 0.01 -2.85
N TRP A 40 -8.66 0.69 -3.54
CA TRP A 40 -7.22 0.55 -3.33
C TRP A 40 -6.66 1.75 -2.56
N LEU A 41 -6.01 1.48 -1.42
CA LEU A 41 -5.36 2.49 -0.58
C LEU A 41 -3.84 2.27 -0.54
N GLN A 42 -3.09 3.13 -1.23
CA GLN A 42 -1.64 3.20 -1.14
C GLN A 42 -1.19 3.67 0.25
N GLY A 43 0.08 3.41 0.60
CA GLY A 43 0.70 3.90 1.83
C GLY A 43 1.45 5.22 1.72
N GLY A 44 2.72 5.19 2.13
CA GLY A 44 3.53 6.37 2.44
C GLY A 44 3.67 6.56 3.96
N PRO A 45 2.87 7.42 4.63
CA PRO A 45 1.69 8.14 4.14
C PRO A 45 2.01 9.19 3.08
N GLY A 46 1.02 9.45 2.23
CA GLY A 46 1.12 10.48 1.19
C GLY A 46 1.43 9.95 -0.20
N SER A 47 1.48 8.64 -0.41
CA SER A 47 1.76 8.04 -1.73
C SER A 47 0.48 7.92 -2.58
N SER A 48 0.56 8.27 -3.85
CA SER A 48 -0.60 8.33 -4.75
C SER A 48 -1.10 6.95 -5.19
N GLY A 49 -2.31 6.57 -4.76
CA GLY A 49 -2.99 5.37 -5.25
C GLY A 49 -3.42 5.50 -6.73
N CYS A 50 -3.75 6.71 -7.19
CA CYS A 50 -4.06 6.95 -8.60
C CYS A 50 -2.82 6.93 -9.51
N GLY A 51 -1.63 7.03 -8.94
CA GLY A 51 -0.33 6.93 -9.62
C GLY A 51 0.26 5.53 -9.52
N TYR A 52 0.75 5.15 -8.32
CA TYR A 52 1.46 3.89 -8.09
C TYR A 52 0.54 2.68 -8.29
N GLY A 53 -0.52 2.58 -7.48
CA GLY A 53 -1.49 1.48 -7.58
C GLY A 53 -2.05 1.30 -9.00
N ASN A 54 -2.32 2.41 -9.70
CA ASN A 54 -2.86 2.37 -11.06
C ASN A 54 -1.81 2.00 -12.11
N PHE A 55 -0.73 2.78 -12.25
CA PHE A 55 0.19 2.66 -13.39
C PHE A 55 1.41 1.79 -13.12
N GLU A 56 1.70 1.46 -11.87
CA GLU A 56 2.86 0.64 -11.52
C GLU A 56 2.45 -0.77 -11.08
N GLU A 57 1.27 -0.92 -10.47
CA GLU A 57 0.87 -2.17 -9.81
C GLU A 57 -0.28 -2.92 -10.49
N ILE A 58 -1.52 -2.50 -10.27
CA ILE A 58 -2.72 -3.34 -10.51
C ILE A 58 -3.67 -2.79 -11.58
N GLY A 59 -3.49 -1.53 -11.99
CA GLY A 59 -4.33 -0.91 -13.01
C GLY A 59 -4.13 -1.49 -14.41
N PRO A 60 -4.93 -1.02 -15.39
CA PRO A 60 -4.99 -1.61 -16.73
C PRO A 60 -3.73 -1.39 -17.57
N LEU A 61 -3.02 -0.30 -17.32
CA LEU A 61 -1.86 0.12 -18.09
C LEU A 61 -0.62 0.25 -17.20
N ASP A 62 0.56 0.03 -17.75
CA ASP A 62 1.83 0.38 -17.12
C ASP A 62 2.17 1.87 -17.30
N LYS A 63 3.28 2.32 -16.71
CA LYS A 63 3.78 3.71 -16.82
C LYS A 63 4.21 4.09 -18.25
N GLU A 64 4.44 3.10 -19.11
CA GLU A 64 4.66 3.27 -20.55
C GLU A 64 3.36 3.28 -21.35
N MET A 65 2.20 3.24 -20.69
CA MET A 65 0.85 3.18 -21.28
C MET A 65 0.58 1.89 -22.07
N LYS A 66 1.25 0.79 -21.73
CA LYS A 66 1.01 -0.52 -22.33
C LYS A 66 0.04 -1.34 -21.46
N PRO A 67 -0.81 -2.19 -22.05
CA PRO A 67 -1.71 -3.06 -21.30
C PRO A 67 -0.97 -4.03 -20.36
N ARG A 68 -1.54 -4.25 -19.16
CA ARG A 68 -1.03 -5.19 -18.15
C ARG A 68 -1.82 -6.50 -18.18
N ASN A 69 -1.12 -7.61 -18.41
CA ASN A 69 -1.73 -8.96 -18.41
C ASN A 69 -2.22 -9.41 -17.04
N THR A 70 -1.68 -8.83 -15.97
CA THR A 70 -2.02 -9.14 -14.57
C THR A 70 -2.93 -8.08 -13.94
N THR A 71 -3.56 -7.20 -14.74
CA THR A 71 -4.47 -6.18 -14.19
C THR A 71 -5.59 -6.81 -13.38
N TRP A 72 -5.91 -6.20 -12.25
CA TRP A 72 -7.00 -6.63 -11.37
C TRP A 72 -8.38 -6.37 -11.97
N LEU A 73 -8.48 -5.58 -13.06
CA LEU A 73 -9.74 -5.37 -13.78
C LEU A 73 -10.34 -6.66 -14.34
N GLN A 74 -9.54 -7.73 -14.47
CA GLN A 74 -10.03 -9.06 -14.84
C GLN A 74 -10.97 -9.67 -13.79
N ALA A 75 -10.91 -9.19 -12.55
CA ALA A 75 -11.61 -9.78 -11.40
C ALA A 75 -12.39 -8.75 -10.57
N ALA A 76 -12.19 -7.44 -10.75
CA ALA A 76 -12.89 -6.42 -9.98
C ALA A 76 -12.98 -5.08 -10.71
N SER A 77 -13.99 -4.28 -10.36
CA SER A 77 -13.91 -2.83 -10.60
C SER A 77 -12.97 -2.23 -9.54
N ILE A 78 -12.10 -1.30 -9.90
CA ILE A 78 -11.09 -0.75 -9.00
C ILE A 78 -11.29 0.75 -8.84
N LEU A 79 -11.44 1.19 -7.59
CA LEU A 79 -11.49 2.58 -7.17
C LEU A 79 -10.15 2.96 -6.54
N PHE A 80 -9.35 3.71 -7.27
CA PHE A 80 -8.14 4.34 -6.74
C PHE A 80 -8.49 5.68 -6.11
N VAL A 81 -7.87 5.98 -4.98
CA VAL A 81 -8.04 7.26 -4.28
C VAL A 81 -6.67 7.81 -3.89
N ASP A 82 -6.45 9.09 -4.14
CA ASP A 82 -5.28 9.78 -3.63
C ASP A 82 -5.56 10.25 -2.20
N ASN A 83 -5.14 9.44 -1.23
CA ASN A 83 -5.45 9.62 0.18
C ASN A 83 -4.17 9.48 1.03
N PRO A 84 -3.95 10.34 2.05
CA PRO A 84 -4.77 11.46 2.53
C PRO A 84 -4.85 12.67 1.60
N VAL A 85 -5.70 13.66 1.89
CA VAL A 85 -5.72 14.92 1.13
C VAL A 85 -4.34 15.59 1.15
N GLY A 86 -3.86 16.04 -0.02
CA GLY A 86 -2.49 16.50 -0.22
C GLY A 86 -1.59 15.51 -0.98
N THR A 87 -2.08 14.29 -1.18
CA THR A 87 -1.44 13.20 -1.92
C THR A 87 -1.77 13.28 -3.41
N GLY A 88 -0.81 13.02 -4.30
CA GLY A 88 -1.07 12.93 -5.74
C GLY A 88 -1.80 14.15 -6.30
N PHE A 89 -3.02 13.97 -6.79
CA PHE A 89 -3.89 15.05 -7.26
C PHE A 89 -4.88 15.59 -6.22
N SER A 90 -4.97 14.98 -5.04
CA SER A 90 -5.72 15.52 -3.90
C SER A 90 -5.00 16.72 -3.31
N TYR A 91 -5.74 17.76 -2.92
CA TYR A 91 -5.14 19.02 -2.48
C TYR A 91 -5.99 19.71 -1.41
N VAL A 92 -5.33 20.60 -0.67
CA VAL A 92 -5.95 21.55 0.26
C VAL A 92 -5.71 22.96 -0.26
N ASP A 93 -6.66 23.87 -0.05
CA ASP A 93 -6.41 25.29 -0.35
C ASP A 93 -5.51 25.95 0.71
N ASP A 94 -5.41 25.34 1.90
CA ASP A 94 -4.59 25.79 3.02
C ASP A 94 -3.81 24.61 3.62
N CYS A 95 -2.48 24.73 3.71
CA CYS A 95 -1.60 23.70 4.25
C CYS A 95 -1.90 23.35 5.71
N SER A 96 -2.59 24.20 6.48
CA SER A 96 -3.02 23.86 7.84
C SER A 96 -4.07 22.73 7.87
N LEU A 97 -4.63 22.35 6.72
CA LEU A 97 -5.68 21.34 6.60
C LEU A 97 -5.15 19.93 6.31
N PHE A 98 -3.83 19.73 6.18
CA PHE A 98 -3.28 18.37 6.08
C PHE A 98 -3.67 17.54 7.30
N ALA A 99 -3.96 16.26 7.07
CA ALA A 99 -4.26 15.34 8.16
C ALA A 99 -3.01 15.15 9.03
N GLN A 100 -3.21 15.10 10.35
CA GLN A 100 -2.14 14.91 11.33
C GLN A 100 -2.21 13.54 12.03
N ASN A 101 -3.26 12.78 11.78
CA ASN A 101 -3.53 11.50 12.42
C ASN A 101 -4.52 10.67 11.62
N LEU A 102 -4.54 9.37 11.92
CA LEU A 102 -5.45 8.41 11.29
C LEU A 102 -6.92 8.79 11.44
N THR A 103 -7.34 9.39 12.56
CA THR A 103 -8.74 9.80 12.78
C THR A 103 -9.23 10.79 11.72
N THR A 104 -8.39 11.78 11.37
CA THR A 104 -8.73 12.77 10.33
C THR A 104 -8.80 12.10 8.95
N VAL A 105 -7.85 11.22 8.64
CA VAL A 105 -7.82 10.46 7.38
C VAL A 105 -9.09 9.62 7.23
N VAL A 106 -9.48 8.90 8.29
CA VAL A 106 -10.70 8.07 8.29
C VAL A 106 -11.94 8.93 8.12
N SER A 107 -12.04 10.06 8.84
CA SER A 107 -13.16 10.99 8.71
C SER A 107 -13.34 11.49 7.27
N ASP A 108 -12.25 11.89 6.62
CA ASP A 108 -12.26 12.35 5.23
C ASP A 108 -12.72 11.25 4.27
N MET A 109 -12.21 10.03 4.46
CA MET A 109 -12.61 8.87 3.65
C MET A 109 -14.08 8.50 3.84
N MET A 110 -14.63 8.63 5.04
CA MET A 110 -16.05 8.36 5.29
C MET A 110 -16.97 9.35 4.55
N VAL A 111 -16.58 10.63 4.46
CA VAL A 111 -17.29 11.62 3.64
C VAL A 111 -17.20 11.25 2.15
N PHE A 112 -16.00 10.92 1.68
CA PHE A 112 -15.78 10.48 0.31
C PHE A 112 -16.65 9.26 -0.06
N LEU A 113 -16.60 8.18 0.74
CA LEU A 113 -17.38 6.96 0.48
C LEU A 113 -18.88 7.22 0.52
N GLY A 114 -19.34 8.09 1.43
CA GLY A 114 -20.74 8.52 1.47
C GLY A 114 -21.18 9.20 0.18
N GLU A 115 -20.38 10.12 -0.36
CA GLU A 115 -20.68 10.79 -1.64
C GLU A 115 -20.53 9.85 -2.84
N PHE A 116 -19.51 9.00 -2.84
CA PHE A 116 -19.27 8.03 -3.90
C PHE A 116 -20.46 7.08 -4.07
N PHE A 117 -20.88 6.40 -2.99
CA PHE A 117 -21.99 5.44 -3.06
C PHE A 117 -23.35 6.11 -3.32
N LYS A 118 -23.56 7.39 -2.93
CA LYS A 118 -24.77 8.14 -3.33
C LYS A 118 -24.82 8.39 -4.84
N ARG A 119 -23.68 8.68 -5.47
CA ARG A 119 -23.61 9.02 -6.91
C ARG A 119 -23.45 7.80 -7.81
N ARG A 120 -22.90 6.71 -7.28
CA ARG A 120 -22.66 5.45 -7.99
C ARG A 120 -23.51 4.34 -7.41
N THR A 121 -24.83 4.50 -7.57
CA THR A 121 -25.81 3.57 -7.00
C THR A 121 -25.63 2.14 -7.51
N GLU A 122 -25.04 1.97 -8.70
CA GLU A 122 -24.71 0.67 -9.28
C GLU A 122 -23.75 -0.17 -8.42
N PHE A 123 -22.92 0.44 -7.58
CA PHE A 123 -22.00 -0.28 -6.68
C PHE A 123 -22.55 -0.53 -5.28
N GLN A 124 -23.74 0.00 -4.93
CA GLN A 124 -24.27 -0.16 -3.56
C GLN A 124 -24.60 -1.62 -3.21
N THR A 125 -24.91 -2.45 -4.20
CA THR A 125 -25.32 -3.85 -4.01
C THR A 125 -24.20 -4.85 -4.31
N ILE A 126 -23.15 -4.39 -4.99
CA ILE A 126 -22.00 -5.22 -5.39
C ILE A 126 -21.08 -5.44 -4.18
N PRO A 127 -20.54 -6.64 -3.98
CA PRO A 127 -19.52 -6.91 -2.95
C PRO A 127 -18.39 -5.87 -2.97
N PHE A 128 -18.17 -5.19 -1.86
CA PHE A 128 -17.18 -4.13 -1.72
C PHE A 128 -16.07 -4.53 -0.74
N TYR A 129 -14.83 -4.42 -1.20
CA TYR A 129 -13.62 -4.72 -0.42
C TYR A 129 -12.68 -3.53 -0.40
N ILE A 130 -11.92 -3.40 0.67
CA ILE A 130 -10.81 -2.44 0.77
C ILE A 130 -9.51 -3.23 0.69
N PHE A 131 -8.69 -2.96 -0.30
CA PHE A 131 -7.33 -3.48 -0.41
C PHE A 131 -6.35 -2.33 -0.19
N SER A 132 -5.19 -2.66 0.35
CA SER A 132 -4.24 -1.65 0.78
C SER A 132 -2.83 -2.18 0.85
N GLU A 133 -1.89 -1.25 0.92
CA GLU A 133 -0.47 -1.56 1.02
C GLU A 133 0.25 -0.62 1.98
N SER A 134 1.27 -1.09 2.68
CA SER A 134 2.14 -0.24 3.51
C SER A 134 1.37 0.52 4.59
N TYR A 135 1.60 1.83 4.77
CA TYR A 135 0.80 2.67 5.65
C TYR A 135 -0.70 2.70 5.28
N GLY A 136 -1.04 2.36 4.03
CA GLY A 136 -2.39 2.15 3.56
C GLY A 136 -3.13 1.10 4.36
N GLY A 137 -2.43 0.11 4.92
CA GLY A 137 -3.00 -0.88 5.84
C GLY A 137 -3.58 -0.28 7.11
N LYS A 138 -2.92 0.73 7.72
CA LYS A 138 -3.48 1.45 8.87
C LYS A 138 -4.74 2.20 8.47
N MET A 139 -4.69 2.87 7.32
CA MET A 139 -5.82 3.62 6.77
C MET A 139 -7.00 2.68 6.49
N ALA A 140 -6.75 1.54 5.83
CA ALA A 140 -7.74 0.53 5.52
C ALA A 140 -8.37 -0.07 6.78
N ALA A 141 -7.59 -0.40 7.80
CA ALA A 141 -8.12 -0.92 9.06
C ALA A 141 -9.09 0.09 9.72
N GLY A 142 -8.69 1.36 9.83
CA GLY A 142 -9.52 2.42 10.40
C GLY A 142 -10.78 2.70 9.57
N VAL A 143 -10.64 2.78 8.24
CA VAL A 143 -11.76 3.01 7.32
C VAL A 143 -12.73 1.83 7.33
N ALA A 144 -12.24 0.59 7.32
CA ALA A 144 -13.07 -0.60 7.37
C ALA A 144 -13.95 -0.64 8.63
N LEU A 145 -13.38 -0.25 9.78
CA LEU A 145 -14.10 -0.26 11.05
C LEU A 145 -15.22 0.80 11.07
N GLU A 146 -14.91 2.03 10.66
CA GLU A 146 -15.91 3.10 10.62
C GLU A 146 -16.94 2.89 9.50
N LEU A 147 -16.55 2.31 8.37
CA LEU A 147 -17.47 1.92 7.30
C LEU A 147 -18.44 0.86 7.76
N HIS A 148 -17.97 -0.19 8.43
CA HIS A 148 -18.84 -1.21 8.99
C HIS A 148 -19.89 -0.60 9.93
N LYS A 149 -19.46 0.29 10.85
CA LYS A 149 -20.38 1.02 11.74
C LYS A 149 -21.37 1.89 10.97
N ALA A 150 -20.91 2.58 9.92
CA ALA A 150 -21.76 3.44 9.09
C ALA A 150 -22.81 2.65 8.29
N VAL A 151 -22.45 1.47 7.79
CA VAL A 151 -23.35 0.53 7.10
C VAL A 151 -24.38 -0.04 8.05
N GLN A 152 -23.98 -0.48 9.25
CA GLN A 152 -24.92 -0.96 10.28
C GLN A 152 -25.93 0.12 10.68
N LYS A 153 -25.51 1.39 10.73
CA LYS A 153 -26.39 2.53 11.00
C LYS A 153 -27.23 2.97 9.79
N GLY A 154 -27.01 2.40 8.61
CA GLY A 154 -27.69 2.79 7.37
C GLY A 154 -27.28 4.17 6.82
N THR A 155 -26.20 4.76 7.33
CA THR A 155 -25.72 6.09 6.91
C THR A 155 -24.92 6.06 5.60
N ILE A 156 -24.27 4.92 5.31
CA ILE A 156 -23.66 4.62 4.01
C ILE A 156 -24.26 3.30 3.54
N LYS A 157 -24.71 3.26 2.29
CA LYS A 157 -25.31 2.07 1.68
C LYS A 157 -24.29 1.43 0.73
N CYS A 158 -23.67 0.35 1.18
CA CYS A 158 -22.82 -0.51 0.35
C CYS A 158 -22.83 -1.94 0.91
N ASN A 159 -22.50 -2.92 0.07
CA ASN A 159 -22.33 -4.31 0.48
C ASN A 159 -20.88 -4.57 0.91
N PHE A 160 -20.47 -4.06 2.07
CA PHE A 160 -19.09 -4.15 2.56
C PHE A 160 -18.75 -5.57 3.07
N MET A 161 -17.71 -6.17 2.51
CA MET A 161 -17.37 -7.59 2.72
C MET A 161 -16.09 -7.84 3.51
N GLY A 162 -15.15 -6.89 3.54
CA GLY A 162 -13.88 -7.06 4.24
C GLY A 162 -12.74 -6.16 3.78
N THR A 163 -11.60 -6.31 4.44
CA THR A 163 -10.37 -5.59 4.15
C THR A 163 -9.18 -6.53 3.95
N ALA A 164 -8.29 -6.19 3.03
CA ALA A 164 -7.03 -6.87 2.78
C ALA A 164 -5.85 -5.91 3.00
N LEU A 165 -4.93 -6.32 3.86
CA LEU A 165 -3.82 -5.56 4.41
C LEU A 165 -2.53 -6.12 3.80
N GLY A 166 -2.06 -5.49 2.73
CA GLY A 166 -0.82 -5.82 2.05
C GLY A 166 0.36 -5.17 2.72
N ASP A 167 1.41 -5.92 3.02
CA ASP A 167 2.70 -5.42 3.47
C ASP A 167 2.54 -4.25 4.47
N SER A 168 1.66 -4.45 5.46
CA SER A 168 0.97 -3.34 6.11
C SER A 168 1.65 -2.86 7.38
N TRP A 169 1.78 -1.55 7.53
CA TRP A 169 2.42 -0.90 8.68
C TRP A 169 1.54 -0.92 9.95
N ILE A 170 0.97 -2.06 10.34
CA ILE A 170 0.01 -2.19 11.45
C ILE A 170 0.68 -2.04 12.81
N SER A 171 1.85 -2.65 12.99
CA SER A 171 2.67 -2.56 14.21
C SER A 171 4.10 -2.16 13.88
N PRO A 172 4.38 -0.84 13.83
CA PRO A 172 5.71 -0.34 13.50
C PRO A 172 6.81 -0.90 14.41
N LEU A 173 6.50 -1.05 15.70
CA LEU A 173 7.44 -1.61 16.68
C LEU A 173 7.83 -3.06 16.36
N ASP A 174 6.88 -3.88 15.93
CA ASP A 174 7.17 -5.27 15.61
C ASP A 174 8.05 -5.39 14.37
N SER A 175 7.82 -4.56 13.34
CA SER A 175 8.67 -4.48 12.16
C SER A 175 10.10 -4.03 12.49
N VAL A 176 10.30 -2.94 13.22
CA VAL A 176 11.66 -2.46 13.52
C VAL A 176 12.46 -3.43 14.40
N LEU A 177 11.78 -4.19 15.27
CA LEU A 177 12.42 -5.21 16.09
C LEU A 177 12.79 -6.47 15.29
N SER A 178 12.14 -6.74 14.16
CA SER A 178 12.43 -7.88 13.28
C SER A 178 13.46 -7.61 12.20
N TRP A 179 13.72 -6.35 11.83
CA TRP A 179 14.69 -5.98 10.79
C TRP A 179 16.08 -6.61 11.01
N GLY A 180 16.65 -6.49 12.21
CA GLY A 180 17.94 -7.07 12.54
C GLY A 180 17.98 -8.60 12.35
N PRO A 181 17.12 -9.38 13.05
CA PRO A 181 17.02 -10.82 12.85
C PRO A 181 16.77 -11.24 11.40
N TYR A 182 15.91 -10.53 10.67
CA TYR A 182 15.58 -10.85 9.28
C TYR A 182 16.80 -10.68 8.36
N LEU A 183 17.46 -9.52 8.42
CA LEU A 183 18.67 -9.24 7.64
C LEU A 183 19.84 -10.16 8.00
N TYR A 184 20.01 -10.48 9.29
CA TYR A 184 21.01 -11.45 9.74
C TYR A 184 20.74 -12.85 9.16
N SER A 185 19.49 -13.32 9.22
CA SER A 185 19.11 -14.64 8.68
C SER A 185 19.25 -14.76 7.16
N THR A 186 19.23 -13.61 6.46
CA THR A 186 19.39 -13.50 5.00
C THR A 186 20.82 -13.13 4.59
N SER A 187 21.78 -13.18 5.53
CA SER A 187 23.22 -12.93 5.31
C SER A 187 23.59 -11.50 4.93
N LEU A 188 22.69 -10.53 5.19
CA LEU A 188 22.93 -9.11 4.95
C LEU A 188 23.60 -8.41 6.14
N LEU A 189 23.53 -8.99 7.34
CA LEU A 189 24.24 -8.50 8.52
C LEU A 189 25.17 -9.58 9.08
N ASP A 190 26.30 -9.14 9.61
CA ASP A 190 27.15 -9.93 10.50
C ASP A 190 26.75 -9.69 11.98
N ASP A 191 27.53 -10.24 12.91
CA ASP A 191 27.29 -10.07 14.35
C ASP A 191 27.34 -8.60 14.80
N ASN A 192 28.20 -7.78 14.18
CA ASN A 192 28.34 -6.36 14.52
C ASN A 192 27.13 -5.58 14.01
N GLY A 193 26.77 -5.76 12.74
CA GLY A 193 25.61 -5.12 12.15
C GLY A 193 24.30 -5.51 12.85
N LEU A 194 24.15 -6.78 13.25
CA LEU A 194 23.01 -7.20 14.06
C LEU A 194 22.96 -6.46 15.41
N ALA A 195 24.10 -6.29 16.09
CA ALA A 195 24.17 -5.59 17.36
C ALA A 195 23.81 -4.11 17.22
N GLU A 196 24.29 -3.44 16.18
CA GLU A 196 24.02 -2.03 15.89
C GLU A 196 22.55 -1.78 15.54
N VAL A 197 21.97 -2.59 14.64
CA VAL A 197 20.54 -2.51 14.28
C VAL A 197 19.67 -2.81 15.51
N THR A 198 20.04 -3.78 16.33
CA THR A 198 19.33 -4.10 17.57
C THR A 198 19.38 -2.95 18.57
N ALA A 199 20.49 -2.21 18.64
CA ALA A 199 20.64 -1.08 19.56
C ALA A 199 19.68 0.07 19.19
N VAL A 200 19.64 0.47 17.91
CA VAL A 200 18.72 1.54 17.47
C VAL A 200 17.26 1.11 17.55
N ALA A 201 16.92 -0.15 17.29
CA ALA A 201 15.57 -0.66 17.47
C ALA A 201 15.09 -0.57 18.94
N LYS A 202 15.99 -0.74 19.92
CA LYS A 202 15.67 -0.53 21.34
C LYS A 202 15.41 0.94 21.68
N GLU A 203 16.14 1.88 21.07
CA GLU A 203 15.85 3.31 21.24
C GLU A 203 14.44 3.67 20.75
N ILE A 204 14.04 3.13 19.59
CA ILE A 204 12.68 3.29 19.04
C ILE A 204 11.63 2.69 19.99
N MET A 205 11.88 1.47 20.50
CA MET A 205 11.01 0.82 21.47
C MET A 205 10.82 1.67 22.73
N ASP A 206 11.90 2.23 23.27
CA ASP A 206 11.85 3.09 24.45
C ASP A 206 11.05 4.38 24.20
N ALA A 207 11.19 4.98 23.02
CA ALA A 207 10.40 6.15 22.62
C ALA A 207 8.90 5.80 22.52
N ILE A 208 8.55 4.68 21.89
CA ILE A 208 7.16 4.20 21.79
C ILE A 208 6.57 3.91 23.17
N ASN A 209 7.31 3.24 24.06
CA ASN A 209 6.85 2.94 25.42
C ASN A 209 6.58 4.20 26.25
N LYS A 210 7.23 5.32 25.91
CA LYS A 210 7.01 6.64 26.52
C LYS A 210 5.95 7.48 25.77
N ASN A 211 5.28 6.91 24.75
CA ASN A 211 4.36 7.59 23.85
C ASN A 211 4.98 8.79 23.09
N GLN A 212 6.29 8.76 22.87
CA GLN A 212 7.03 9.80 22.12
C GLN A 212 7.09 9.40 20.64
N TYR A 213 5.94 9.45 19.97
CA TYR A 213 5.80 8.90 18.62
C TYR A 213 6.53 9.71 17.54
N GLY A 214 6.56 11.04 17.60
CA GLY A 214 7.40 11.86 16.72
C GLY A 214 8.88 11.52 16.84
N LEU A 215 9.39 11.39 18.07
CA LEU A 215 10.77 10.94 18.32
C LEU A 215 11.01 9.52 17.78
N ALA A 216 10.04 8.60 17.94
CA ALA A 216 10.15 7.26 17.39
C ALA A 216 10.27 7.29 15.85
N THR A 217 9.57 8.20 15.17
CA THR A 217 9.67 8.40 13.72
C THR A 217 11.04 8.97 13.31
N GLU A 218 11.61 9.89 14.09
CA GLU A 218 12.98 10.38 13.86
C GLU A 218 14.02 9.27 14.04
N LEU A 219 13.89 8.48 15.10
CA LEU A 219 14.76 7.33 15.37
C LEU A 219 14.60 6.21 14.34
N TRP A 220 13.41 6.06 13.75
CA TRP A 220 13.17 5.16 12.63
C TRP A 220 14.02 5.54 11.42
N GLY A 221 14.06 6.82 11.04
CA GLY A 221 14.96 7.29 9.97
C GLY A 221 16.45 7.12 10.30
N LYS A 222 16.84 7.22 11.58
CA LYS A 222 18.20 6.85 12.03
C LYS A 222 18.47 5.35 11.84
N ALA A 223 17.49 4.49 12.13
CA ALA A 223 17.63 3.06 11.96
C ALA A 223 17.79 2.65 10.49
N GLU A 224 17.10 3.35 9.57
CA GLU A 224 17.31 3.16 8.14
C GLU A 224 18.78 3.38 7.75
N GLY A 225 19.36 4.50 8.17
CA GLY A 225 20.78 4.79 7.91
C GLY A 225 21.75 3.75 8.48
N VAL A 226 21.51 3.27 9.72
CA VAL A 226 22.33 2.21 10.32
C VAL A 226 22.26 0.91 9.51
N ILE A 227 21.09 0.56 8.99
CA ILE A 227 20.91 -0.62 8.13
C ILE A 227 21.63 -0.41 6.80
N GLU A 228 21.46 0.73 6.14
CA GLU A 228 22.11 1.02 4.85
C GLU A 228 23.64 0.92 4.95
N GLU A 229 24.22 1.48 6.01
CA GLU A 229 25.66 1.43 6.28
C GLU A 229 26.18 0.00 6.46
N ASN A 230 25.43 -0.85 7.14
CA ASN A 230 25.81 -2.23 7.42
C ASN A 230 25.53 -3.21 6.27
N THR A 231 24.67 -2.85 5.31
CA THR A 231 24.17 -3.77 4.28
C THR A 231 24.57 -3.41 2.85
N ASP A 232 25.46 -2.42 2.69
CA ASP A 232 25.83 -1.88 1.36
C ASP A 232 24.58 -1.37 0.60
N ASN A 233 23.80 -0.54 1.31
CA ASN A 233 22.60 0.16 0.83
C ASN A 233 21.50 -0.79 0.34
N VAL A 234 21.11 -1.76 1.18
CA VAL A 234 19.96 -2.63 0.88
C VAL A 234 18.72 -1.79 0.57
N ASN A 235 17.92 -2.24 -0.40
CA ASN A 235 16.63 -1.62 -0.67
C ASN A 235 15.59 -2.07 0.35
N PHE A 236 14.99 -1.12 1.07
CA PHE A 236 13.93 -1.38 2.05
C PHE A 236 12.68 -2.04 1.49
N TYR A 237 12.46 -1.95 0.18
CA TYR A 237 11.32 -2.57 -0.50
C TYR A 237 11.63 -3.94 -1.10
N ASN A 238 12.90 -4.31 -1.26
CA ASN A 238 13.30 -5.67 -1.69
C ASN A 238 14.77 -5.94 -1.35
N ILE A 239 15.00 -6.84 -0.38
CA ILE A 239 16.33 -7.14 0.16
C ILE A 239 17.34 -7.70 -0.85
N LEU A 240 16.89 -8.19 -2.02
CA LEU A 240 17.77 -8.70 -3.07
C LEU A 240 18.32 -7.58 -3.98
N THR A 241 17.90 -6.34 -3.74
CA THR A 241 18.27 -5.20 -4.55
C THR A 241 18.86 -4.10 -3.67
N LYS A 242 19.44 -3.09 -4.31
CA LYS A 242 20.03 -1.94 -3.63
C LYS A 242 19.24 -0.69 -3.93
N GLU A 243 19.21 0.21 -2.97
CA GLU A 243 18.85 1.60 -3.25
C GLU A 243 19.89 2.15 -4.23
N VAL A 244 19.44 2.56 -5.41
CA VAL A 244 20.30 3.36 -6.29
C VAL A 244 20.15 4.77 -5.78
N PRO A 245 21.22 5.43 -5.29
CA PRO A 245 21.13 6.84 -4.97
C PRO A 245 20.61 7.53 -6.21
N GLU A 246 19.46 8.22 -6.10
CA GLU A 246 19.19 9.28 -7.07
C GLU A 246 20.44 10.15 -7.03
N VAL A 247 21.16 10.22 -8.15
CA VAL A 247 22.37 11.03 -8.24
C VAL A 247 21.96 12.42 -7.80
N LYS A 248 22.30 12.76 -6.56
CA LYS A 248 22.30 14.14 -6.09
C LYS A 248 23.16 14.83 -7.12
N SER A 249 22.58 15.80 -7.82
CA SER A 249 23.34 16.68 -8.66
C SER A 249 24.29 17.45 -7.74
N ASP A 250 25.44 16.86 -7.42
CA ASP A 250 26.59 17.62 -7.00
C ASP A 250 26.96 18.47 -8.21
N GLU A 251 26.71 19.77 -8.08
CA GLU A 251 26.88 20.77 -9.13
C GLU A 251 28.35 20.94 -9.61
N GLN A 252 29.27 20.02 -9.30
CA GLN A 252 30.70 20.24 -9.55
C GLN A 252 31.48 19.16 -10.30
N GLU A 253 30.96 17.95 -10.54
CA GLU A 253 31.76 16.94 -11.24
C GLU A 253 31.26 16.62 -12.66
N ASN A 254 31.94 17.27 -13.62
CA ASN A 254 31.98 16.97 -15.05
C ASN A 254 30.69 17.19 -15.87
N LEU A 255 30.39 18.48 -16.10
CA LEU A 255 29.39 18.98 -17.07
C LEU A 255 29.49 18.34 -18.48
N HIS A 256 30.68 17.86 -18.89
CA HIS A 256 30.91 17.21 -20.19
C HIS A 256 30.41 15.76 -20.22
N LEU A 257 30.71 14.95 -19.19
CA LEU A 257 30.23 13.57 -19.09
C LEU A 257 28.72 13.53 -18.88
N MET A 258 28.18 14.47 -18.10
CA MET A 258 26.74 14.60 -17.88
C MET A 258 26.00 15.00 -19.16
N ARG A 259 26.56 15.89 -19.98
CA ARG A 259 26.01 16.19 -21.32
C ARG A 259 26.08 14.98 -22.25
N LEU A 260 27.16 14.19 -22.22
CA LEU A 260 27.28 12.97 -23.02
C LEU A 260 26.29 11.88 -22.55
N TYR A 261 26.12 11.70 -21.24
CA TYR A 261 25.10 10.82 -20.65
C TYR A 261 23.68 11.23 -21.06
N GLN A 262 23.35 12.52 -20.98
CA GLN A 262 22.06 13.06 -21.45
C GLN A 262 21.85 12.86 -22.96
N ARG A 263 22.91 12.99 -23.78
CA ARG A 263 22.82 12.91 -25.25
C ARG A 263 22.80 11.48 -25.80
N HIS A 264 23.49 10.54 -25.13
CA HIS A 264 23.77 9.21 -25.65
C HIS A 264 23.18 8.05 -24.82
N VAL A 265 22.85 8.25 -23.54
CA VAL A 265 22.40 7.16 -22.64
C VAL A 265 20.96 7.38 -22.16
N ARG A 266 20.56 8.62 -21.84
CA ARG A 266 19.20 8.96 -21.36
C ARG A 266 18.08 8.63 -22.35
N LYS A 267 18.37 8.54 -23.66
CA LYS A 267 17.38 8.13 -24.68
C LYS A 267 16.91 6.68 -24.57
N MET A 268 17.47 5.88 -23.65
CA MET A 268 16.98 4.53 -23.33
C MET A 268 16.23 4.44 -21.98
N HIS A 269 15.96 5.56 -21.31
CA HIS A 269 15.24 5.55 -20.04
C HIS A 269 13.73 5.76 -20.22
N GLN A 270 12.98 4.87 -19.56
CA GLN A 270 11.54 4.89 -19.36
C GLN A 270 11.03 6.25 -18.90
N ARG A 271 9.76 6.55 -19.20
CA ARG A 271 9.07 7.74 -18.71
C ARG A 271 8.90 7.63 -17.18
N SER A 272 9.22 8.67 -16.42
CA SER A 272 8.94 8.65 -14.98
C SER A 272 7.44 8.77 -14.72
N LEU A 273 6.98 8.25 -13.58
CA LEU A 273 5.57 8.38 -13.18
C LEU A 273 5.15 9.85 -13.06
N ASP A 274 6.05 10.74 -12.59
CA ASP A 274 5.79 12.19 -12.56
C ASP A 274 5.55 12.76 -13.96
N GLU A 275 6.41 12.42 -14.92
CA GLU A 275 6.26 12.86 -16.30
C GLU A 275 4.95 12.34 -16.92
N LEU A 276 4.51 11.13 -16.55
CA LEU A 276 3.23 10.56 -16.99
C LEU A 276 2.04 11.30 -16.40
N MET A 277 2.01 11.42 -15.08
CA MET A 277 0.90 11.97 -14.33
C MET A 277 0.70 13.46 -14.64
N ASN A 278 1.77 14.25 -14.59
CA ASN A 278 1.74 15.68 -14.93
C ASN A 278 1.63 15.96 -16.44
N GLY A 279 1.79 14.94 -17.29
CA GLY A 279 1.75 15.06 -18.75
C GLY A 279 0.43 14.54 -19.35
N PRO A 280 0.43 13.42 -20.09
CA PRO A 280 -0.74 12.88 -20.77
C PRO A 280 -1.91 12.63 -19.85
N ILE A 281 -1.68 12.14 -18.62
CA ILE A 281 -2.76 11.83 -17.70
C ILE A 281 -3.45 13.12 -17.28
N ARG A 282 -2.73 14.15 -16.81
CA ARG A 282 -3.32 15.47 -16.55
C ARG A 282 -4.13 16.00 -17.75
N LYS A 283 -3.59 15.90 -18.97
CA LYS A 283 -4.28 16.32 -20.21
C LYS A 283 -5.56 15.54 -20.47
N LYS A 284 -5.58 14.24 -20.16
CA LYS A 284 -6.75 13.36 -20.28
C LYS A 284 -7.81 13.69 -19.23
N LEU A 285 -7.39 13.90 -17.99
CA LEU A 285 -8.30 14.10 -16.86
C LEU A 285 -9.04 15.45 -16.97
N MET A 286 -8.38 16.50 -17.50
CA MET A 286 -8.89 17.85 -17.76
C MET A 286 -9.44 18.64 -16.54
N ILE A 287 -9.65 17.99 -15.40
CA ILE A 287 -10.25 18.59 -14.19
C ILE A 287 -9.23 18.97 -13.13
N ILE A 288 -7.93 18.67 -13.35
CA ILE A 288 -6.88 18.95 -12.37
C ILE A 288 -6.61 20.46 -12.35
N PRO A 289 -6.78 21.16 -11.21
CA PRO A 289 -6.54 22.59 -11.13
C PRO A 289 -5.09 22.96 -11.46
N ASP A 290 -4.88 24.13 -12.06
CA ASP A 290 -3.55 24.61 -12.48
C ASP A 290 -2.53 24.72 -11.34
N CYS A 291 -3.00 25.02 -10.12
CA CYS A 291 -2.17 25.10 -8.93
C CYS A 291 -1.76 23.72 -8.36
N VAL A 292 -2.41 22.63 -8.77
CA VAL A 292 -2.12 21.29 -8.27
C VAL A 292 -1.11 20.64 -9.20
N LYS A 293 0.04 20.20 -8.70
CA LYS A 293 0.99 19.36 -9.42
C LYS A 293 0.97 17.97 -8.77
N TRP A 294 0.88 16.91 -9.57
CA TRP A 294 1.01 15.56 -9.04
C TRP A 294 2.41 15.36 -8.47
N GLY A 295 2.48 14.79 -7.27
CA GLY A 295 3.70 14.22 -6.70
C GLY A 295 3.44 12.77 -6.29
N GLY A 296 4.44 11.91 -6.44
CA GLY A 296 4.34 10.49 -6.09
C GLY A 296 4.04 10.30 -4.62
N GLN A 297 4.92 10.79 -3.76
CA GLN A 297 4.71 10.84 -2.31
C GLN A 297 4.76 12.30 -1.82
N SER A 298 3.72 12.70 -1.09
CA SER A 298 3.58 14.05 -0.56
C SER A 298 4.40 14.21 0.72
N ARG A 299 5.50 14.96 0.61
CA ARG A 299 6.36 15.31 1.75
C ARG A 299 5.56 16.00 2.86
N GLN A 300 4.69 16.95 2.52
CA GLN A 300 3.90 17.68 3.51
C GLN A 300 2.93 16.76 4.25
N VAL A 301 2.31 15.81 3.57
CA VAL A 301 1.44 14.81 4.22
C VAL A 301 2.26 13.96 5.18
N PHE A 302 3.43 13.47 4.75
CA PHE A 302 4.30 12.67 5.62
C PHE A 302 4.75 13.43 6.86
N GLU A 303 5.25 14.66 6.70
CA GLU A 303 5.69 15.51 7.80
C GLU A 303 4.56 15.79 8.81
N ASN A 304 3.33 16.05 8.34
CA ASN A 304 2.19 16.29 9.23
C ASN A 304 1.72 15.01 9.95
N MET A 305 1.95 13.84 9.35
CA MET A 305 1.56 12.52 9.90
C MET A 305 2.67 11.88 10.76
N ALA A 306 3.81 12.53 10.94
CA ALA A 306 4.98 11.96 11.61
C ALA A 306 4.68 11.47 13.06
N GLU A 307 3.82 12.18 13.79
CA GLU A 307 3.37 11.80 15.14
C GLU A 307 2.43 10.58 15.16
N ASP A 308 1.84 10.22 14.02
CA ASP A 308 0.97 9.04 13.87
C ASP A 308 1.73 7.84 13.30
N PHE A 309 2.79 8.09 12.53
CA PHE A 309 3.52 7.08 11.78
C PHE A 309 3.97 5.87 12.61
N MET A 310 4.47 6.08 13.84
CA MET A 310 4.93 4.99 14.73
C MET A 310 3.88 4.46 15.72
N LYS A 311 2.62 4.93 15.66
CA LYS A 311 1.54 4.41 16.52
C LYS A 311 1.01 3.06 16.00
N PRO A 312 0.93 2.00 16.82
CA PRO A 312 0.35 0.73 16.39
C PRO A 312 -1.18 0.83 16.29
N VAL A 313 -1.78 0.02 15.42
CA VAL A 313 -3.24 -0.08 15.23
C VAL A 313 -3.76 -1.53 15.27
N ILE A 314 -3.05 -2.41 16.00
CA ILE A 314 -3.42 -3.82 16.19
C ILE A 314 -4.82 -3.94 16.80
N ASP A 315 -5.17 -3.03 17.71
CA ASP A 315 -6.46 -2.96 18.39
C ASP A 315 -7.64 -2.67 17.45
N ILE A 316 -7.40 -1.99 16.33
CA ILE A 316 -8.41 -1.82 15.28
C ILE A 316 -8.64 -3.14 14.55
N VAL A 317 -7.58 -3.92 14.29
CA VAL A 317 -7.71 -5.26 13.68
C VAL A 317 -8.47 -6.20 14.59
N ASP A 318 -8.21 -6.16 15.91
CA ASP A 318 -9.01 -6.91 16.91
C ASP A 318 -10.49 -6.55 16.83
N GLN A 319 -10.82 -5.27 16.72
CA GLN A 319 -12.22 -4.81 16.59
C GLN A 319 -12.87 -5.28 15.30
N LEU A 320 -12.13 -5.28 14.17
CA LEU A 320 -12.63 -5.79 12.90
C LEU A 320 -12.97 -7.28 12.99
N LEU A 321 -12.04 -8.07 13.54
CA LEU A 321 -12.22 -9.51 13.70
C LEU A 321 -13.36 -9.84 14.66
N ALA A 322 -13.48 -9.11 15.78
CA ALA A 322 -14.58 -9.26 16.73
C ALA A 322 -15.94 -8.87 16.14
N ALA A 323 -15.97 -7.95 15.18
CA ALA A 323 -17.17 -7.58 14.42
C ALA A 323 -17.50 -8.56 13.28
N ASN A 324 -16.79 -9.69 13.19
CA ASN A 324 -16.93 -10.71 12.14
C ASN A 324 -16.72 -10.14 10.72
N ILE A 325 -15.86 -9.13 10.59
CA ILE A 325 -15.45 -8.59 9.28
C ILE A 325 -14.28 -9.44 8.78
N ASN A 326 -14.29 -9.77 7.49
CA ASN A 326 -13.18 -10.50 6.88
C ASN A 326 -11.93 -9.61 6.85
N VAL A 327 -10.85 -10.09 7.46
CA VAL A 327 -9.52 -9.46 7.42
C VAL A 327 -8.56 -10.43 6.76
N THR A 328 -7.96 -10.00 5.66
CA THR A 328 -6.85 -10.73 5.03
C THR A 328 -5.56 -9.96 5.24
N VAL A 329 -4.49 -10.62 5.67
CA VAL A 329 -3.13 -10.10 5.60
C VAL A 329 -2.45 -10.74 4.40
N TYR A 330 -1.68 -9.99 3.62
CA TYR A 330 -0.76 -10.55 2.65
C TYR A 330 0.58 -9.84 2.74
N ASN A 331 1.69 -10.57 2.57
CA ASN A 331 3.02 -9.98 2.68
C ASN A 331 3.99 -10.59 1.65
N GLY A 332 4.83 -9.73 1.08
CA GLY A 332 5.98 -10.13 0.27
C GLY A 332 7.08 -10.72 1.15
N GLN A 333 7.70 -11.81 0.68
CA GLN A 333 8.80 -12.47 1.38
C GLN A 333 10.06 -11.63 1.49
N LEU A 334 10.32 -10.76 0.51
CA LEU A 334 11.56 -9.99 0.34
C LEU A 334 11.43 -8.53 0.80
N ASP A 335 10.26 -8.16 1.32
CA ASP A 335 10.04 -6.86 1.95
C ASP A 335 10.87 -6.74 3.24
N LEU A 336 11.63 -5.66 3.37
CA LEU A 336 12.35 -5.32 4.60
C LEU A 336 11.54 -4.36 5.46
N ILE A 337 11.04 -3.27 4.89
CA ILE A 337 10.35 -2.23 5.67
C ILE A 337 9.22 -2.86 6.47
N VAL A 338 8.43 -3.75 5.87
CA VAL A 338 7.32 -4.45 6.53
C VAL A 338 7.52 -5.97 6.44
N ASP A 339 8.63 -6.44 6.98
CA ASP A 339 9.04 -7.84 6.87
C ASP A 339 8.05 -8.85 7.47
N THR A 340 8.15 -10.08 6.98
CA THR A 340 7.24 -11.17 7.35
C THR A 340 7.36 -11.59 8.81
N MET A 341 8.54 -11.48 9.43
CA MET A 341 8.71 -11.81 10.85
C MET A 341 7.98 -10.79 11.72
N GLY A 342 8.07 -9.50 11.38
CA GLY A 342 7.33 -8.41 12.02
C GLY A 342 5.82 -8.58 11.87
N GLN A 343 5.36 -8.99 10.69
CA GLN A 343 3.94 -9.28 10.48
C GLN A 343 3.43 -10.43 11.34
N GLU A 344 4.15 -11.56 11.37
CA GLU A 344 3.78 -12.66 12.24
C GLU A 344 3.81 -12.27 13.73
N ALA A 345 4.77 -11.43 14.13
CA ALA A 345 4.92 -10.99 15.52
C ALA A 345 3.70 -10.21 16.02
N TRP A 346 3.16 -9.27 15.22
CA TRP A 346 1.96 -8.54 15.64
C TRP A 346 0.69 -9.38 15.53
N ILE A 347 0.59 -10.29 14.54
CA ILE A 347 -0.54 -11.23 14.43
C ILE A 347 -0.65 -12.09 15.70
N ARG A 348 0.50 -12.53 16.25
CA ARG A 348 0.54 -13.31 17.51
C ARG A 348 0.11 -12.51 18.74
N LYS A 349 -0.03 -11.19 18.64
CA LYS A 349 -0.50 -10.29 19.72
C LYS A 349 -2.00 -9.96 19.64
N LEU A 350 -2.68 -10.40 18.57
CA LEU A 350 -4.13 -10.22 18.46
C LEU A 350 -4.84 -10.80 19.68
N LYS A 351 -5.89 -10.12 20.12
CA LYS A 351 -6.80 -10.55 21.19
C LYS A 351 -8.04 -11.27 20.62
N TRP A 352 -8.04 -11.54 19.32
CA TRP A 352 -9.09 -12.30 18.65
C TRP A 352 -9.25 -13.70 19.27
N PRO A 353 -10.46 -14.09 19.73
CA PRO A 353 -10.68 -15.36 20.44
C PRO A 353 -10.24 -16.61 19.68
N ASP A 354 -10.29 -16.58 18.35
CA ASP A 354 -9.97 -17.72 17.49
C ASP A 354 -8.50 -17.76 17.02
N LEU A 355 -7.64 -16.91 17.59
CA LEU A 355 -6.21 -16.84 17.24
C LEU A 355 -5.48 -18.17 17.47
N GLU A 356 -5.85 -18.92 18.52
CA GLU A 356 -5.21 -20.21 18.81
C GLU A 356 -5.50 -21.23 17.69
N GLN A 357 -6.75 -21.31 17.25
CA GLN A 357 -7.21 -22.20 16.20
C GLN A 357 -6.58 -21.84 14.85
N PHE A 358 -6.48 -20.54 14.55
CA PHE A 358 -5.73 -20.05 13.39
C PHE A 358 -4.25 -20.41 13.46
N SER A 359 -3.63 -20.28 14.63
CA SER A 359 -2.22 -20.60 14.86
C SER A 359 -1.92 -22.09 14.65
N GLN A 360 -2.87 -22.96 15.00
CA GLN A 360 -2.78 -24.41 14.78
C GLN A 360 -2.97 -24.84 13.31
N LYS A 361 -3.52 -23.99 12.44
CA LYS A 361 -3.63 -24.30 11.01
C LYS A 361 -2.24 -24.42 10.38
N ARG A 362 -2.12 -25.31 9.39
CA ARG A 362 -0.89 -25.47 8.60
C ARG A 362 -0.94 -24.59 7.37
N TRP A 363 0.23 -24.09 6.97
CA TRP A 363 0.42 -23.45 5.69
C TRP A 363 0.04 -24.38 4.54
N LYS A 364 -0.77 -23.88 3.61
CA LYS A 364 -1.09 -24.53 2.35
C LYS A 364 -0.28 -23.86 1.25
N ALA A 365 0.53 -24.62 0.54
CA ALA A 365 1.24 -24.13 -0.64
C ALA A 365 0.24 -23.76 -1.75
N LEU A 366 0.50 -22.61 -2.38
CA LEU A 366 -0.20 -22.12 -3.56
C LEU A 366 0.79 -22.03 -4.71
N TYR A 367 0.27 -22.30 -5.90
CA TYR A 367 0.98 -22.29 -7.17
C TYR A 367 0.23 -21.36 -8.11
N VAL A 368 0.92 -20.73 -9.06
CA VAL A 368 0.25 -19.87 -10.05
C VAL A 368 -0.70 -20.69 -10.91
N SER A 369 -0.20 -21.80 -11.48
CA SER A 369 -0.99 -22.77 -12.25
C SER A 369 -0.79 -24.21 -11.71
N PRO A 370 -1.69 -25.16 -12.05
CA PRO A 370 -1.55 -26.56 -11.66
C PRO A 370 -0.26 -27.24 -12.17
N GLU A 371 0.30 -26.75 -13.28
CA GLU A 371 1.51 -27.29 -13.91
C GLU A 371 2.79 -26.69 -13.30
N SER A 372 2.68 -25.65 -12.48
CA SER A 372 3.83 -24.98 -11.89
C SER A 372 4.54 -25.89 -10.89
N THR A 373 5.85 -25.99 -11.02
CA THR A 373 6.72 -26.75 -10.10
C THR A 373 7.23 -25.89 -8.94
N GLU A 374 7.01 -24.57 -8.98
CA GLU A 374 7.46 -23.62 -7.96
C GLU A 374 6.30 -23.19 -7.08
N THR A 375 6.47 -23.29 -5.77
CA THR A 375 5.53 -22.65 -4.83
C THR A 375 5.61 -21.14 -5.00
N ALA A 376 4.45 -20.50 -5.18
CA ALA A 376 4.34 -19.06 -5.37
C ALA A 376 3.93 -18.34 -4.07
N ALA A 377 3.17 -19.01 -3.21
CA ALA A 377 2.77 -18.48 -1.92
C ALA A 377 2.46 -19.60 -0.92
N PHE A 378 2.42 -19.25 0.36
CA PHE A 378 1.76 -20.04 1.39
C PHE A 378 0.52 -19.30 1.88
N HIS A 379 -0.55 -20.04 2.16
CA HIS A 379 -1.80 -19.48 2.63
C HIS A 379 -2.32 -20.24 3.86
N LYS A 380 -2.87 -19.51 4.81
CA LYS A 380 -3.53 -20.04 6.00
C LYS A 380 -4.77 -19.20 6.31
N ALA A 381 -5.88 -19.83 6.60
CA ALA A 381 -7.12 -19.14 6.98
C ALA A 381 -7.88 -19.90 8.05
N TYR A 382 -8.62 -19.15 8.87
CA TYR A 382 -9.58 -19.67 9.83
C TYR A 382 -10.66 -18.61 10.07
N GLU A 383 -11.93 -19.00 10.00
CA GLU A 383 -13.08 -18.09 10.08
C GLU A 383 -12.90 -16.85 9.19
N ASN A 384 -12.99 -15.65 9.76
CA ASN A 384 -12.88 -14.37 9.08
C ASN A 384 -11.44 -13.82 9.02
N PHE A 385 -10.41 -14.63 9.29
CA PHE A 385 -9.01 -14.23 9.17
C PHE A 385 -8.22 -15.11 8.19
N ALA A 386 -7.52 -14.48 7.26
CA ALA A 386 -6.62 -15.14 6.31
C ALA A 386 -5.25 -14.48 6.27
N PHE A 387 -4.21 -15.27 6.02
CA PHE A 387 -2.85 -14.78 5.80
C PHE A 387 -2.24 -15.44 4.57
N PHE A 388 -1.71 -14.62 3.67
CA PHE A 388 -0.94 -15.00 2.50
C PHE A 388 0.51 -14.55 2.65
N TRP A 389 1.43 -15.48 2.46
CA TRP A 389 2.86 -15.20 2.34
C TRP A 389 3.25 -15.43 0.90
N ILE A 390 3.57 -14.36 0.16
CA ILE A 390 3.88 -14.40 -1.26
C ILE A 390 5.40 -14.46 -1.44
N LEU A 391 5.87 -15.54 -2.05
CA LEU A 391 7.30 -15.79 -2.23
C LEU A 391 7.87 -14.93 -3.36
N LYS A 392 9.15 -14.58 -3.26
CA LYS A 392 9.87 -13.78 -4.28
C LYS A 392 9.24 -12.40 -4.56
N ALA A 393 8.44 -11.87 -3.64
CA ALA A 393 7.81 -10.55 -3.75
C ALA A 393 8.37 -9.59 -2.69
N GLY A 394 8.64 -8.34 -3.07
CA GLY A 394 8.93 -7.22 -2.17
C GLY A 394 7.70 -6.40 -1.79
N HIS A 395 7.92 -5.20 -1.26
CA HIS A 395 6.93 -4.30 -0.68
C HIS A 395 6.09 -3.54 -1.72
N MET A 396 6.75 -2.75 -2.57
CA MET A 396 6.15 -1.75 -3.48
C MET A 396 6.97 -1.57 -4.76
N VAL A 397 6.35 -1.00 -5.80
CA VAL A 397 7.06 -0.60 -7.02
C VAL A 397 7.81 0.72 -6.80
N ASN A 398 9.12 0.73 -7.04
CA ASN A 398 9.91 1.95 -7.25
C ASN A 398 10.99 1.67 -8.28
N ASN A 399 10.91 2.33 -9.46
CA ASN A 399 11.85 2.49 -10.58
C ASN A 399 12.65 1.27 -11.12
N LYS A 400 12.85 0.21 -10.35
CA LYS A 400 13.51 -1.07 -10.65
C LYS A 400 13.06 -2.24 -9.76
N VAL A 401 12.38 -1.98 -8.64
CA VAL A 401 11.79 -3.00 -7.75
C VAL A 401 10.28 -3.00 -7.94
N LEU A 402 9.65 -4.16 -7.91
CA LEU A 402 8.20 -4.29 -8.03
C LEU A 402 7.63 -4.74 -6.66
N GLY A 403 6.43 -4.28 -6.28
CA GLY A 403 5.77 -4.73 -5.03
C GLY A 403 5.05 -6.06 -5.22
N VAL A 404 4.34 -6.58 -4.22
CA VAL A 404 3.64 -7.88 -4.34
C VAL A 404 2.81 -8.04 -5.63
N PRO A 405 1.96 -7.08 -6.02
CA PRO A 405 1.16 -7.21 -7.24
C PRO A 405 1.95 -7.08 -8.53
N ALA A 406 3.19 -6.60 -8.46
CA ALA A 406 4.00 -6.32 -9.64
C ALA A 406 5.17 -7.32 -9.79
N ASP A 407 5.82 -7.75 -8.69
CA ASP A 407 6.80 -8.84 -8.65
C ASP A 407 6.15 -10.20 -8.94
N GLN A 408 4.93 -10.41 -8.41
CA GLN A 408 4.20 -11.67 -8.49
C GLN A 408 2.75 -11.48 -8.94
N GLY A 409 2.55 -10.70 -10.02
CA GLY A 409 1.21 -10.27 -10.44
C GLY A 409 0.20 -11.38 -10.74
N GLU A 410 0.63 -12.54 -11.24
CA GLU A 410 -0.26 -13.68 -11.43
C GLU A 410 -0.75 -14.26 -10.09
N MET A 411 0.15 -14.36 -9.11
CA MET A 411 -0.19 -14.82 -7.77
C MET A 411 -1.04 -13.78 -7.02
N ALA A 412 -0.76 -12.50 -7.16
CA ALA A 412 -1.56 -11.43 -6.58
C ALA A 412 -2.99 -11.39 -7.17
N LEU A 413 -3.14 -11.57 -8.48
CA LEU A 413 -4.46 -11.68 -9.12
C LEU A 413 -5.22 -12.93 -8.64
N LYS A 414 -4.53 -14.06 -8.48
CA LYS A 414 -5.13 -15.28 -7.93
C LYS A 414 -5.52 -15.10 -6.46
N MET A 415 -4.71 -14.41 -5.65
CA MET A 415 -5.05 -14.03 -4.28
C MET A 415 -6.30 -13.14 -4.24
N LEU A 416 -6.38 -12.11 -5.09
CA LEU A 416 -7.59 -11.27 -5.19
C LEU A 416 -8.83 -12.12 -5.43
N ARG A 417 -8.77 -13.07 -6.38
CA ARG A 417 -9.89 -14.00 -6.67
C ARG A 417 -10.24 -14.85 -5.45
N MET A 418 -9.25 -15.37 -4.72
CA MET A 418 -9.49 -16.14 -3.49
C MET A 418 -10.15 -15.31 -2.39
N VAL A 419 -9.63 -14.10 -2.11
CA VAL A 419 -10.16 -13.20 -1.08
C VAL A 419 -11.59 -12.76 -1.41
N THR A 420 -11.86 -12.52 -2.69
CA THR A 420 -13.19 -12.11 -3.16
C THR A 420 -14.10 -13.29 -3.52
N GLN A 421 -13.70 -14.52 -3.15
CA GLN A 421 -14.48 -15.76 -3.30
C GLN A 421 -14.94 -16.05 -4.73
N GLN A 422 -14.10 -15.75 -5.71
CA GLN A 422 -14.36 -16.04 -7.12
C GLN A 422 -13.92 -17.47 -7.46
N GLU A 423 -14.74 -18.16 -8.25
CA GLU A 423 -14.39 -19.48 -8.79
C GLU A 423 -13.13 -19.38 -9.69
N HIS A 424 -12.27 -20.40 -9.61
CA HIS A 424 -10.98 -20.47 -10.29
C HIS A 424 -11.10 -20.79 -11.77
#